data_AF-A0A066RN70-F1
#
_entry.id   AF-A0A066RN70-F1
#
_cell.length_a   1.000
_cell.length_b   1.000
_cell.length_c   1.000
_cell.angle_alpha   90.00
_cell.angle_beta   90.00
_cell.angle_gamma   90.00
#
_symmetry.space_group_name_H-M   'P 1'
#
loop_
_entity.id
_entity.type
_entity.pdbx_description
1 polymer ?
#
loop_
_entity_poly.entity_id
_entity_poly.type
_entity_poly.pdbx_seq_one_letter_code
_entity_poly.pdbx_strand_id
1 'polypeptide(L)'
;MHDFSKPISGSTVTVCLVDEFRDEFLLSGAKNVADKYDITLLILDSVNDIDNVSINTEIVHFIFRLKSSFSQDIISSILFTLPTAYKSISVAFSYEDESHAACYQDLIEKEKVIREASLDCFNIMRPDTYYQGHFTVSPLKLVDNIICDTIRVKYTPVCISSESVADTLPDEVKKFFYRAAELYDSYNMFHRSYTDGYFSIKFEGVVYITATKTRKDKNLSLDRVSVIHSYCQRDNLLHYSGAFVPSSDSVEAMIVYQNSNAVELIHTHDSRRFTRNPNATMFPRIEPIEYGTVELGYKIVESISDNESNLIIMEEHGEVFIGFNHSDCTSAQAIVEAISVLELPLVV
;
A
#
# COMPACT_ATOMS: atom_id res chain seq x y z
N MET A 1 11.64 9.70 -13.08
CA MET A 1 10.58 9.45 -12.08
C MET A 1 9.27 9.89 -12.72
N HIS A 2 8.21 9.07 -12.66
CA HIS A 2 6.93 9.42 -13.29
C HIS A 2 6.24 10.57 -12.54
N ASP A 3 5.44 11.36 -13.25
CA ASP A 3 4.71 12.50 -12.68
C ASP A 3 3.39 12.06 -12.04
N PHE A 4 3.42 11.86 -10.72
CA PHE A 4 2.23 11.50 -9.92
C PHE A 4 1.29 12.69 -9.65
N SER A 5 1.46 13.83 -10.33
CA SER A 5 0.45 14.90 -10.32
C SER A 5 -0.80 14.53 -11.12
N LYS A 6 -0.69 13.52 -11.99
CA LYS A 6 -1.79 13.04 -12.82
C LYS A 6 -2.07 11.55 -12.57
N PRO A 7 -3.30 11.11 -12.85
CA PRO A 7 -3.65 9.69 -12.80
C PRO A 7 -2.90 8.94 -13.91
N ILE A 8 -2.46 7.72 -13.61
CA ILE A 8 -1.82 6.85 -14.59
C ILE A 8 -2.93 6.12 -15.36
N SER A 9 -2.93 6.23 -16.69
CA SER A 9 -3.81 5.43 -17.54
C SER A 9 -3.23 4.03 -17.69
N GLY A 10 -4.03 2.98 -17.55
CA GLY A 10 -3.54 1.62 -17.79
C GLY A 10 -3.05 1.39 -19.22
N SER A 11 -3.58 2.13 -20.20
CA SER A 11 -3.11 2.08 -21.60
C SER A 11 -1.63 2.44 -21.77
N THR A 12 -1.03 3.14 -20.80
CA THR A 12 0.40 3.49 -20.80
C THR A 12 1.25 2.53 -19.95
N VAL A 13 0.66 1.42 -19.50
CA VAL A 13 1.27 0.42 -18.61
C VAL A 13 1.38 -0.93 -19.32
N THR A 14 2.56 -1.55 -19.23
CA THR A 14 2.75 -2.98 -19.50
C THR A 14 3.13 -3.72 -18.22
N VAL A 15 2.44 -4.83 -17.95
CA VAL A 15 2.80 -5.76 -16.87
C VAL A 15 3.40 -7.00 -17.49
N CYS A 16 4.59 -7.37 -17.05
CA CYS A 16 5.25 -8.63 -17.41
C CYS A 16 5.18 -9.56 -16.20
N LEU A 17 4.39 -10.63 -16.29
CA LEU A 17 4.21 -11.61 -15.23
C LEU A 17 4.96 -12.90 -15.57
N VAL A 18 5.90 -13.28 -14.70
CA VAL A 18 6.53 -14.60 -14.68
C VAL A 18 6.01 -15.34 -13.45
N ASP A 19 5.38 -16.49 -13.69
CA ASP A 19 4.94 -17.39 -12.62
C ASP A 19 5.48 -18.80 -12.85
N GLU A 20 6.49 -19.21 -12.09
CA GLU A 20 7.09 -20.56 -12.19
C GLU A 20 6.15 -21.67 -11.72
N PHE A 21 5.05 -21.34 -11.04
CA PHE A 21 4.03 -22.28 -10.60
C PHE A 21 2.96 -22.56 -11.66
N ARG A 22 2.80 -21.68 -12.65
CA ARG A 22 1.73 -21.74 -13.68
C ARG A 22 0.35 -21.87 -13.06
N ASP A 23 0.10 -21.06 -12.04
CA ASP A 23 -1.14 -21.05 -11.30
C ASP A 23 -2.27 -20.42 -12.15
N GLU A 24 -3.18 -21.24 -12.65
CA GLU A 24 -4.28 -20.79 -13.52
C GLU A 24 -5.15 -19.71 -12.87
N PHE A 25 -5.30 -19.74 -11.55
CA PHE A 25 -6.08 -18.73 -10.82
C PHE A 25 -5.38 -17.37 -10.85
N LEU A 26 -4.06 -17.35 -10.64
CA LEU A 26 -3.25 -16.14 -10.79
C LEU A 26 -3.30 -15.61 -12.22
N LEU A 27 -3.08 -16.46 -13.23
CA LEU A 27 -3.05 -16.02 -14.63
C LEU A 27 -4.39 -15.46 -15.10
N SER A 28 -5.50 -16.12 -14.72
CA SER A 28 -6.85 -15.64 -14.99
C SER A 28 -7.15 -14.32 -14.26
N GLY A 29 -6.78 -14.22 -12.98
CA GLY A 29 -6.95 -13.00 -12.18
C GLY A 29 -6.16 -11.83 -12.76
N ALA A 30 -4.90 -12.04 -13.13
CA ALA A 30 -4.05 -11.03 -13.76
C ALA A 30 -4.65 -10.53 -15.08
N LYS A 31 -5.19 -11.43 -15.91
CA LYS A 31 -5.86 -11.06 -17.16
C LYS A 31 -7.13 -10.22 -16.90
N ASN A 32 -7.98 -10.64 -15.97
CA ASN A 32 -9.19 -9.90 -15.63
C ASN A 32 -8.88 -8.48 -15.13
N VAL A 33 -7.85 -8.33 -14.30
CA VAL A 33 -7.38 -7.02 -13.84
C VAL A 33 -6.82 -6.20 -15.00
N ALA A 34 -6.00 -6.81 -15.86
CA ALA A 34 -5.44 -6.11 -17.01
C ALA A 34 -6.53 -5.59 -17.94
N ASP A 35 -7.52 -6.43 -18.27
CA ASP A 35 -8.67 -6.05 -19.10
C ASP A 35 -9.51 -4.95 -18.44
N LYS A 36 -9.75 -5.04 -17.13
CA LYS A 36 -10.53 -4.04 -16.36
C LYS A 36 -9.91 -2.65 -16.41
N TYR A 37 -8.58 -2.56 -16.38
CA TYR A 37 -7.88 -1.29 -16.29
C TYR A 37 -7.17 -0.88 -17.59
N ASP A 38 -7.39 -1.60 -18.70
CA ASP A 38 -6.75 -1.36 -20.00
C ASP A 38 -5.21 -1.49 -19.96
N ILE A 39 -4.69 -2.41 -19.14
CA ILE A 39 -3.25 -2.69 -19.03
C ILE A 39 -2.84 -3.71 -20.09
N THR A 40 -1.68 -3.49 -20.73
CA THR A 40 -1.07 -4.54 -21.56
C THR A 40 -0.44 -5.61 -20.66
N LEU A 41 -0.97 -6.83 -20.66
CA LEU A 41 -0.40 -7.96 -19.91
C LEU A 41 0.41 -8.89 -20.81
N LEU A 42 1.65 -9.15 -20.42
CA LEU A 42 2.54 -10.15 -21.00
C LEU A 42 2.81 -11.25 -19.97
N ILE A 43 2.38 -12.48 -20.27
CA ILE A 43 2.69 -13.66 -19.44
C ILE A 43 3.92 -14.33 -20.07
N LEU A 44 4.97 -14.47 -19.27
CA LEU A 44 6.26 -14.98 -19.71
C LEU A 44 6.55 -16.33 -19.04
N ASP A 45 7.31 -17.17 -19.74
CA ASP A 45 7.66 -18.49 -19.25
C ASP A 45 8.81 -18.45 -18.24
N SER A 46 9.73 -17.51 -18.43
CA SER A 46 10.92 -17.31 -17.61
C SER A 46 11.39 -15.85 -17.65
N VAL A 47 12.30 -15.50 -16.74
CA VAL A 47 12.97 -14.18 -16.73
C VAL A 47 13.71 -13.89 -18.04
N ASN A 48 14.26 -14.92 -18.69
CA ASN A 48 15.04 -14.77 -19.91
C ASN A 48 14.18 -14.42 -21.13
N ASP A 49 12.86 -14.61 -21.06
CA ASP A 49 11.96 -14.29 -22.17
C ASP A 49 11.68 -12.79 -22.29
N ILE A 50 12.13 -11.99 -21.31
CA ILE A 50 11.97 -10.53 -21.31
C ILE A 50 12.70 -9.89 -22.49
N ASP A 51 13.86 -10.42 -22.87
CA ASP A 51 14.63 -9.90 -24.01
C ASP A 51 13.91 -10.11 -25.36
N ASN A 52 12.91 -11.00 -25.40
CA ASN A 52 12.16 -11.33 -26.61
C ASN A 52 10.87 -10.53 -26.76
N VAL A 53 10.48 -9.70 -25.78
CA VAL A 53 9.25 -8.91 -25.85
C VAL A 53 9.50 -7.46 -26.24
N SER A 54 8.66 -6.96 -27.14
CA SER A 54 8.63 -5.53 -27.49
C SER A 54 7.68 -4.81 -26.54
N ILE A 55 8.20 -3.86 -25.77
CA ILE A 55 7.42 -3.04 -24.84
C ILE A 55 7.40 -1.60 -25.39
N ASN A 56 6.21 -1.10 -25.67
CA ASN A 56 5.99 0.22 -26.28
C ASN A 56 5.22 1.19 -25.36
N THR A 57 5.16 0.87 -24.07
CA THR A 57 4.46 1.66 -23.05
C THR A 57 5.44 2.49 -22.23
N GLU A 58 4.92 3.49 -21.51
CA GLU A 58 5.75 4.41 -20.70
C GLU A 58 6.19 3.76 -19.38
N ILE A 59 5.35 2.90 -18.82
CA ILE A 59 5.54 2.25 -17.52
C ILE A 59 5.57 0.75 -17.72
N VAL A 60 6.60 0.11 -17.18
CA VAL A 60 6.70 -1.36 -17.17
C VAL A 60 6.77 -1.86 -15.74
N HIS A 61 5.91 -2.83 -15.40
CA HIS A 61 5.97 -3.53 -14.12
C HIS A 61 6.26 -5.00 -14.32
N PHE A 62 7.38 -5.43 -13.77
CA PHE A 62 7.77 -6.82 -13.76
C PHE A 62 7.34 -7.48 -12.44
N ILE A 63 6.59 -8.56 -12.53
CA ILE A 63 6.17 -9.36 -11.38
C ILE A 63 6.71 -10.78 -11.56
N PHE A 64 7.47 -11.24 -10.58
CA PHE A 64 8.10 -12.55 -10.58
C PHE A 64 7.61 -13.36 -9.39
N ARG A 65 6.98 -14.52 -9.62
CA ARG A 65 6.74 -15.54 -8.60
C ARG A 65 7.65 -16.74 -8.87
N LEU A 66 8.69 -16.87 -8.05
CA LEU A 66 9.78 -17.81 -8.23
C LEU A 66 9.66 -18.96 -7.22
N LYS A 67 9.99 -20.19 -7.65
CA LYS A 67 10.06 -21.38 -6.79
C LYS A 67 11.32 -21.41 -5.92
N SER A 68 12.34 -20.64 -6.28
CA SER A 68 13.57 -20.49 -5.51
C SER A 68 13.37 -19.62 -4.26
N SER A 69 14.14 -19.90 -3.22
CA SER A 69 14.31 -19.02 -2.06
C SER A 69 15.15 -17.79 -2.40
N PHE A 70 15.14 -16.80 -1.50
CA PHE A 70 15.85 -15.54 -1.71
C PHE A 70 17.34 -15.76 -2.04
N SER A 71 17.81 -15.09 -3.10
CA SER A 71 19.21 -15.04 -3.48
C SER A 71 19.55 -13.69 -4.11
N GLN A 72 20.64 -13.08 -3.64
CA GLN A 72 21.15 -11.82 -4.20
C GLN A 72 21.61 -11.98 -5.66
N ASP A 73 22.05 -13.17 -6.05
CA ASP A 73 22.46 -13.46 -7.42
C ASP A 73 21.26 -13.46 -8.36
N ILE A 74 20.11 -13.99 -7.91
CA ILE A 74 18.85 -13.95 -8.67
C ILE A 74 18.39 -12.51 -8.86
N ILE A 75 18.43 -11.69 -7.80
CA ILE A 75 18.09 -10.27 -7.91
C ILE A 75 19.02 -9.55 -8.88
N SER A 76 20.34 -9.79 -8.78
CA SER A 76 21.32 -9.17 -9.67
C SER A 76 21.11 -9.59 -11.12
N SER A 77 20.77 -10.86 -11.36
CA SER A 77 20.43 -11.39 -12.68
C SER A 77 19.18 -10.71 -13.26
N ILE A 78 18.07 -10.65 -12.50
CA ILE A 78 16.85 -9.95 -12.91
C ILE A 78 17.19 -8.51 -13.29
N LEU A 79 17.88 -7.77 -12.41
CA LEU A 79 18.20 -6.36 -12.66
C LEU A 79 19.07 -6.16 -13.90
N PHE A 80 19.97 -7.11 -14.20
CA PHE A 80 20.83 -7.07 -15.37
C PHE A 80 20.05 -7.29 -16.68
N THR A 81 19.08 -8.21 -16.69
CA THR A 81 18.26 -8.53 -17.87
C THR A 81 17.27 -7.42 -18.22
N LEU A 82 16.75 -6.70 -17.24
CA LEU A 82 15.65 -5.77 -17.47
C LEU A 82 16.08 -4.52 -18.30
N PRO A 83 15.31 -4.08 -19.31
CA PRO A 83 15.63 -2.93 -20.17
C PRO A 83 15.56 -1.58 -19.43
N THR A 84 16.38 -0.59 -19.75
CA THR A 84 16.57 0.67 -18.98
C THR A 84 15.35 1.61 -18.79
N ALA A 85 14.17 1.32 -19.35
CA ALA A 85 12.96 2.14 -19.19
C ALA A 85 12.45 2.16 -17.72
N TYR A 86 11.47 3.01 -17.39
CA TYR A 86 10.93 3.13 -16.04
C TYR A 86 10.35 1.79 -15.55
N LYS A 87 10.91 1.26 -14.46
CA LYS A 87 10.57 -0.07 -13.91
C LYS A 87 9.89 0.06 -12.57
N SER A 88 8.77 -0.65 -12.43
CA SER A 88 8.41 -1.27 -11.17
C SER A 88 8.80 -2.75 -11.21
N ILE A 89 9.28 -3.29 -10.10
CA ILE A 89 9.74 -4.68 -9.98
C ILE A 89 9.21 -5.25 -8.67
N SER A 90 8.48 -6.34 -8.76
CA SER A 90 8.00 -7.12 -7.61
C SER A 90 8.50 -8.55 -7.71
N VAL A 91 9.22 -9.02 -6.70
CA VAL A 91 9.77 -10.38 -6.65
C VAL A 91 9.20 -11.12 -5.45
N ALA A 92 8.56 -12.25 -5.70
CA ALA A 92 8.03 -13.19 -4.74
C ALA A 92 8.90 -14.46 -4.77
N PHE A 93 9.70 -14.65 -3.72
CA PHE A 93 10.46 -15.88 -3.51
C PHE A 93 9.61 -16.92 -2.77
N SER A 94 10.01 -18.18 -2.88
CA SER A 94 9.34 -19.30 -2.23
C SER A 94 10.28 -20.07 -1.32
N TYR A 95 9.72 -20.65 -0.26
CA TYR A 95 10.46 -21.32 0.80
C TYR A 95 9.82 -22.67 1.11
N GLU A 96 10.48 -23.47 1.94
CA GLU A 96 9.95 -24.77 2.38
C GLU A 96 8.79 -24.55 3.36
N ASP A 97 9.00 -23.63 4.32
CA ASP A 97 8.04 -23.23 5.33
C ASP A 97 8.32 -21.80 5.84
N GLU A 98 7.53 -21.37 6.82
CA GLU A 98 7.70 -20.08 7.49
C GLU A 98 9.06 -19.92 8.20
N SER A 99 9.59 -21.00 8.77
CA SER A 99 10.88 -20.96 9.49
C SER A 99 12.04 -20.76 8.52
N HIS A 100 12.01 -21.44 7.37
CA HIS A 100 12.99 -21.25 6.31
C HIS A 100 12.92 -19.84 5.72
N ALA A 101 11.73 -19.27 5.54
CA ALA A 101 11.56 -17.89 5.11
C ALA A 101 12.16 -16.89 6.12
N ALA A 102 11.97 -17.12 7.42
CA ALA A 102 12.50 -16.26 8.49
C ALA A 102 14.04 -16.17 8.46
N CYS A 103 14.73 -17.23 8.03
CA CYS A 103 16.20 -17.22 7.89
C CYS A 103 16.74 -16.16 6.91
N TYR A 104 15.93 -15.70 5.95
CA TYR A 104 16.35 -14.69 4.97
C TYR A 104 15.90 -13.27 5.30
N GLN A 105 15.15 -13.07 6.39
CA GLN A 105 14.52 -11.79 6.69
C GLN A 105 15.54 -10.65 6.76
N ASP A 106 16.64 -10.83 7.48
CA ASP A 106 17.68 -9.79 7.63
C ASP A 106 18.36 -9.46 6.30
N LEU A 107 18.55 -10.46 5.44
CA LEU A 107 19.12 -10.27 4.10
C LEU A 107 18.17 -9.51 3.18
N ILE A 108 16.87 -9.85 3.21
CA ILE A 108 15.82 -9.17 2.46
C ILE A 108 15.71 -7.70 2.89
N GLU A 109 15.69 -7.43 4.19
CA GLU A 109 15.59 -6.06 4.70
C GLU A 109 16.83 -5.24 4.34
N LYS A 110 18.03 -5.84 4.40
CA LYS A 110 19.25 -5.19 3.91
C LYS A 110 19.17 -4.88 2.41
N GLU A 111 18.66 -5.82 1.60
CA GLU A 111 18.51 -5.61 0.16
C GLU A 111 17.49 -4.49 -0.12
N LYS A 112 16.34 -4.48 0.58
CA LYS A 112 15.34 -3.40 0.46
C LYS A 112 15.97 -2.02 0.73
N VAL A 113 16.75 -1.88 1.81
CA VAL A 113 17.43 -0.61 2.15
C VAL A 113 18.40 -0.18 1.06
N ILE A 114 19.21 -1.12 0.53
CA ILE A 114 20.14 -0.83 -0.58
C ILE A 114 19.37 -0.36 -1.82
N ARG A 115 18.22 -0.99 -2.12
CA ARG A 115 17.47 -0.73 -3.35
C ARG A 115 16.58 0.51 -3.25
N GLU A 116 15.99 0.81 -2.10
CA GLU A 116 15.22 2.05 -1.89
C GLU A 116 16.03 3.29 -2.28
N ALA A 117 17.33 3.32 -1.99
CA ALA A 117 18.22 4.42 -2.37
C ALA A 117 18.50 4.53 -3.88
N SER A 118 18.20 3.49 -4.66
CA SER A 118 18.56 3.39 -6.09
C SER A 118 17.36 3.27 -7.04
N LEU A 119 16.22 2.81 -6.54
CA LEU A 119 15.02 2.47 -7.31
C LEU A 119 13.78 2.62 -6.41
N ASP A 120 12.94 3.62 -6.67
CA ASP A 120 11.68 3.88 -5.92
C ASP A 120 10.60 2.77 -6.07
N CYS A 121 10.89 1.72 -6.84
CA CYS A 121 9.88 0.75 -7.28
C CYS A 121 10.40 -0.69 -7.28
N PHE A 122 11.26 -1.06 -6.31
CA PHE A 122 11.67 -2.45 -6.10
C PHE A 122 11.01 -3.02 -4.85
N ASN A 123 10.25 -4.10 -5.00
CA ASN A 123 9.46 -4.72 -3.95
C ASN A 123 9.81 -6.21 -3.83
N ILE A 124 10.23 -6.66 -2.64
CA ILE A 124 10.34 -8.09 -2.32
C ILE A 124 9.10 -8.47 -1.52
N MET A 125 8.23 -9.24 -2.16
CA MET A 125 6.95 -9.65 -1.61
C MET A 125 7.14 -10.79 -0.62
N ARG A 126 6.57 -10.63 0.58
CA ARG A 126 6.62 -11.67 1.61
C ARG A 126 5.56 -12.74 1.38
N PRO A 127 5.91 -14.05 1.52
CA PRO A 127 4.97 -15.16 1.43
C PRO A 127 3.90 -15.10 2.53
N ASP A 128 2.78 -15.74 2.25
CA ASP A 128 1.53 -15.75 3.04
C ASP A 128 0.69 -17.02 2.83
N THR A 129 1.09 -17.95 1.95
CA THR A 129 0.31 -19.17 1.68
C THR A 129 1.19 -20.36 1.31
N TYR A 130 0.67 -21.58 1.47
CA TYR A 130 1.31 -22.81 0.99
C TYR A 130 0.68 -23.24 -0.34
N TYR A 131 1.50 -23.39 -1.39
CA TYR A 131 1.05 -23.81 -2.72
C TYR A 131 2.06 -24.76 -3.36
N GLN A 132 1.59 -25.90 -3.87
CA GLN A 132 2.43 -26.95 -4.49
C GLN A 132 3.66 -27.35 -3.65
N GLY A 133 3.53 -27.39 -2.32
CA GLY A 133 4.64 -27.76 -1.42
C GLY A 133 5.62 -26.63 -1.09
N HIS A 134 5.32 -25.39 -1.46
CA HIS A 134 6.13 -24.21 -1.15
C HIS A 134 5.35 -23.20 -0.32
N PHE A 135 6.00 -22.59 0.67
CA PHE A 135 5.53 -21.36 1.29
C PHE A 135 5.88 -20.17 0.40
N THR A 136 4.85 -19.54 -0.19
CA THR A 136 4.98 -18.57 -1.28
C THR A 136 3.94 -17.46 -1.13
N VAL A 137 3.95 -16.50 -2.06
CA VAL A 137 2.98 -15.41 -2.14
C VAL A 137 1.68 -15.91 -2.78
N SER A 138 0.54 -15.49 -2.24
CA SER A 138 -0.79 -15.83 -2.71
C SER A 138 -1.11 -15.16 -4.05
N PRO A 139 -1.95 -15.81 -4.90
CA PRO A 139 -2.39 -15.20 -6.15
C PRO A 139 -3.08 -13.85 -5.97
N LEU A 140 -3.91 -13.70 -4.93
CA LEU A 140 -4.61 -12.45 -4.63
C LEU A 140 -3.62 -11.29 -4.46
N LYS A 141 -2.57 -11.50 -3.65
CA LYS A 141 -1.55 -10.49 -3.37
C LYS A 141 -0.75 -10.10 -4.61
N LEU A 142 -0.49 -11.05 -5.53
CA LEU A 142 0.17 -10.79 -6.81
C LEU A 142 -0.73 -10.03 -7.80
N VAL A 143 -2.01 -10.41 -7.88
CA VAL A 143 -3.01 -9.73 -8.71
C VAL A 143 -3.23 -8.30 -8.24
N ASP A 144 -3.37 -8.08 -6.93
CA ASP A 144 -3.47 -6.74 -6.37
C ASP A 144 -2.25 -5.93 -6.76
N ASN A 145 -1.05 -6.50 -6.60
CA ASN A 145 0.21 -5.81 -6.83
C ASN A 145 0.35 -5.22 -8.24
N ILE A 146 -0.31 -5.81 -9.25
CA ILE A 146 -0.43 -5.25 -10.61
C ILE A 146 -0.89 -3.80 -10.55
N ILE A 147 -1.96 -3.52 -9.80
CA ILE A 147 -2.53 -2.17 -9.67
C ILE A 147 -1.72 -1.35 -8.65
N CYS A 148 -1.36 -1.96 -7.53
CA CYS A 148 -0.69 -1.29 -6.41
C CYS A 148 0.57 -0.53 -6.80
N ASP A 149 1.33 -1.08 -7.75
CA ASP A 149 2.61 -0.54 -8.12
C ASP A 149 2.65 0.12 -9.51
N THR A 150 1.54 0.05 -10.26
CA THR A 150 1.37 0.75 -11.55
C THR A 150 0.36 1.89 -11.46
N ILE A 151 -0.92 1.60 -11.70
CA ILE A 151 -2.02 2.56 -11.79
C ILE A 151 -2.31 3.22 -10.45
N ARG A 152 -2.14 2.45 -9.36
CA ARG A 152 -2.30 2.83 -7.93
C ARG A 152 -3.72 3.20 -7.54
N VAL A 153 -4.38 4.05 -8.31
CA VAL A 153 -5.64 4.69 -7.98
C VAL A 153 -6.79 3.88 -8.54
N LYS A 154 -7.66 3.37 -7.65
CA LYS A 154 -8.82 2.52 -8.00
C LYS A 154 -10.13 3.29 -8.18
N TYR A 155 -10.06 4.63 -8.16
CA TYR A 155 -11.18 5.54 -8.39
C TYR A 155 -10.92 6.43 -9.61
N THR A 156 -11.96 7.14 -10.05
CA THR A 156 -11.85 8.16 -11.09
C THR A 156 -11.63 9.53 -10.44
N PRO A 157 -10.39 10.06 -10.43
CA PRO A 157 -10.10 11.37 -9.87
C PRO A 157 -10.57 12.50 -10.79
N VAL A 158 -11.20 13.52 -10.21
CA VAL A 158 -11.56 14.77 -10.89
C VAL A 158 -10.91 15.92 -10.13
N CYS A 159 -9.88 16.50 -10.74
CA CYS A 159 -9.16 17.63 -10.17
C CYS A 159 -9.94 18.93 -10.39
N ILE A 160 -10.36 19.58 -9.30
CA ILE A 160 -11.00 20.90 -9.31
C ILE A 160 -9.95 22.01 -9.42
N SER A 161 -8.83 21.86 -8.71
CA SER A 161 -7.67 22.74 -8.80
C SER A 161 -6.39 21.96 -8.54
N SER A 162 -5.39 22.16 -9.40
CA SER A 162 -4.07 21.54 -9.30
C SER A 162 -3.06 22.40 -8.52
N GLU A 163 -3.51 23.44 -7.83
CA GLU A 163 -2.65 24.26 -6.98
C GLU A 163 -2.37 23.56 -5.64
N SER A 164 -1.17 23.76 -5.08
CA SER A 164 -0.87 23.28 -3.73
C SER A 164 -1.81 23.96 -2.73
N VAL A 165 -2.29 23.18 -1.76
CA VAL A 165 -3.13 23.68 -0.67
C VAL A 165 -2.32 23.99 0.59
N ALA A 166 -1.00 23.73 0.60
CA ALA A 166 -0.15 23.76 1.79
C ALA A 166 -0.25 25.07 2.58
N ASP A 167 -0.23 26.21 1.88
CA ASP A 167 -0.30 27.55 2.48
C ASP A 167 -1.69 27.87 3.05
N THR A 168 -2.72 27.18 2.57
CA THR A 168 -4.13 27.37 2.97
C THR A 168 -4.61 26.35 4.01
N LEU A 169 -3.79 25.37 4.39
CA LEU A 169 -4.18 24.37 5.39
C LEU A 169 -4.42 25.02 6.76
N PRO A 170 -5.51 24.66 7.47
CA PRO A 170 -5.72 25.05 8.87
C PRO A 170 -4.57 24.56 9.77
N ASP A 171 -4.28 25.29 10.85
CA ASP A 171 -3.18 24.95 11.75
C ASP A 171 -3.37 23.60 12.44
N GLU A 172 -4.61 23.24 12.80
CA GLU A 172 -4.99 21.94 13.34
C GLU A 172 -4.65 20.81 12.37
N VAL A 173 -4.95 21.00 11.08
CA VAL A 173 -4.64 20.05 10.01
C VAL A 173 -3.13 19.90 9.84
N LYS A 174 -2.37 21.01 9.84
CA LYS A 174 -0.90 20.97 9.77
C LYS A 174 -0.31 20.19 10.96
N LYS A 175 -0.78 20.46 12.17
CA LYS A 175 -0.33 19.77 13.39
C LYS A 175 -0.61 18.27 13.34
N PHE A 176 -1.79 17.87 12.86
CA PHE A 176 -2.14 16.47 12.65
C PHE A 176 -1.10 15.77 11.75
N PHE A 177 -0.84 16.32 10.56
CA PHE A 177 0.09 15.71 9.60
C PHE A 177 1.52 15.61 10.14
N TYR A 178 2.03 16.66 10.77
CA TYR A 178 3.38 16.62 11.36
C TYR A 178 3.48 15.63 12.51
N ARG A 179 2.45 15.54 13.36
CA ARG A 179 2.44 14.60 14.48
C ARG A 179 2.36 13.15 14.01
N ALA A 180 1.51 12.86 13.02
CA ALA A 180 1.43 11.54 12.41
C ALA A 180 2.78 11.14 11.79
N ALA A 181 3.43 12.06 11.08
CA ALA A 181 4.73 11.83 10.45
C ALA A 181 5.86 11.59 11.46
N GLU A 182 5.86 12.32 12.58
CA GLU A 182 6.82 12.13 13.66
C GLU A 182 6.74 10.71 14.26
N LEU A 183 5.53 10.23 14.54
CA LEU A 183 5.32 8.89 15.11
C LEU A 183 5.63 7.80 14.09
N TYR A 184 5.21 8.00 12.84
CA TYR A 184 5.50 7.08 11.74
C TYR A 184 7.00 6.86 11.54
N ASP A 185 7.80 7.94 11.60
CA ASP A 185 9.27 7.87 11.54
C ASP A 185 9.85 7.22 12.79
N SER A 186 9.47 7.73 13.97
CA SER A 186 10.04 7.30 15.26
C SER A 186 9.80 5.82 15.56
N TYR A 187 8.64 5.30 15.16
CA TYR A 187 8.30 3.90 15.31
C TYR A 187 8.53 3.09 14.04
N ASN A 188 9.02 3.63 12.93
CA ASN A 188 9.25 2.85 11.71
C ASN A 188 7.98 2.09 11.26
N MET A 189 6.87 2.82 11.13
CA MET A 189 5.51 2.25 10.95
C MET A 189 5.21 1.82 9.50
N PHE A 190 6.13 1.09 8.87
CA PHE A 190 6.02 0.70 7.46
C PHE A 190 6.68 -0.64 7.15
N HIS A 191 6.35 -1.20 5.99
CA HIS A 191 6.85 -2.50 5.55
C HIS A 191 7.84 -2.41 4.39
N ARG A 192 7.53 -1.56 3.41
CA ARG A 192 8.28 -1.41 2.16
C ARG A 192 9.08 -0.12 2.14
N SER A 193 8.44 0.99 2.51
CA SER A 193 9.06 2.31 2.42
C SER A 193 8.32 3.35 3.25
N TYR A 194 8.92 4.52 3.38
CA TYR A 194 8.29 5.71 3.96
C TYR A 194 7.02 6.19 3.22
N THR A 195 6.63 5.56 2.12
CA THR A 195 5.42 5.91 1.36
C THR A 195 4.21 5.01 1.61
N ASP A 196 4.34 3.97 2.44
CA ASP A 196 3.22 3.07 2.78
C ASP A 196 2.10 3.81 3.55
N GLY A 197 0.87 3.31 3.40
CA GLY A 197 -0.33 3.84 4.05
C GLY A 197 -0.74 5.27 3.65
N TYR A 198 -1.56 5.92 4.48
CA TYR A 198 -1.96 7.34 4.35
C TYR A 198 -2.25 7.99 5.70
N PHE A 199 -2.18 9.31 5.73
CA PHE A 199 -2.71 10.13 6.82
C PHE A 199 -3.91 10.91 6.30
N SER A 200 -5.02 10.91 7.02
CA SER A 200 -6.18 11.73 6.67
C SER A 200 -6.89 12.32 7.89
N ILE A 201 -7.48 13.50 7.69
CA ILE A 201 -8.26 14.22 8.69
C ILE A 201 -9.46 14.89 8.02
N LYS A 202 -10.65 14.74 8.59
CA LYS A 202 -11.88 15.42 8.20
C LYS A 202 -12.04 16.68 9.05
N PHE A 203 -11.85 17.85 8.48
CA PHE A 203 -11.92 19.13 9.20
C PHE A 203 -12.84 20.10 8.45
N GLU A 204 -13.77 20.74 9.17
CA GLU A 204 -14.77 21.66 8.60
C GLU A 204 -15.57 21.09 7.40
N GLY A 205 -15.84 19.80 7.43
CA GLY A 205 -16.69 19.12 6.42
C GLY A 205 -15.96 18.66 5.16
N VAL A 206 -14.66 18.93 5.02
CA VAL A 206 -13.81 18.39 3.94
C VAL A 206 -12.76 17.43 4.49
N VAL A 207 -12.19 16.58 3.63
CA VAL A 207 -11.16 15.61 4.02
C VAL A 207 -9.82 16.03 3.45
N TYR A 208 -8.81 16.13 4.29
CA TYR A 208 -7.42 16.33 3.91
C TYR A 208 -6.71 14.98 3.97
N ILE A 209 -5.95 14.62 2.94
CA ILE A 209 -5.26 13.33 2.87
C ILE A 209 -3.90 13.47 2.20
N THR A 210 -2.91 12.68 2.63
CA THR A 210 -1.65 12.55 1.89
C THR A 210 -1.90 12.02 0.48
N ALA A 211 -1.27 12.63 -0.51
CA ALA A 211 -1.32 12.19 -1.91
C ALA A 211 -0.63 10.82 -2.10
N THR A 212 -0.89 10.16 -3.23
CA THR A 212 -0.17 8.93 -3.59
C THR A 212 1.35 9.15 -3.59
N LYS A 213 2.11 8.15 -3.14
CA LYS A 213 3.59 8.18 -2.99
C LYS A 213 4.15 9.30 -2.12
N THR A 214 3.34 9.87 -1.22
CA THR A 214 3.83 10.85 -0.25
C THR A 214 4.69 10.15 0.81
N ARG A 215 5.91 10.66 1.02
CA ARG A 215 6.75 10.27 2.16
C ARG A 215 6.10 10.73 3.47
N LYS A 216 6.06 9.85 4.46
CA LYS A 216 5.38 10.04 5.75
C LYS A 216 6.33 10.07 6.94
N ASP A 217 7.63 10.17 6.69
CA ASP A 217 8.62 10.46 7.71
C ASP A 217 8.62 11.95 8.08
N LYS A 218 9.54 12.35 8.97
CA LYS A 218 9.78 13.76 9.35
C LYS A 218 10.04 14.72 8.19
N ASN A 219 10.25 14.21 6.97
CA ASN A 219 10.42 14.98 5.75
C ASN A 219 9.10 15.14 4.96
N LEU A 220 7.95 14.83 5.56
CA LEU A 220 6.63 15.04 4.96
C LEU A 220 6.49 16.49 4.46
N SER A 221 6.18 16.63 3.18
CA SER A 221 5.86 17.93 2.57
C SER A 221 4.34 18.13 2.58
N LEU A 222 3.88 19.28 3.08
CA LEU A 222 2.46 19.63 3.05
C LEU A 222 1.95 19.95 1.63
N ASP A 223 2.83 20.22 0.66
CA ASP A 223 2.46 20.33 -0.76
C ASP A 223 1.90 19.02 -1.32
N ARG A 224 2.17 17.93 -0.61
CA ARG A 224 1.72 16.58 -0.93
C ARG A 224 0.42 16.21 -0.20
N VAL A 225 -0.26 17.18 0.40
CA VAL A 225 -1.62 17.02 0.93
C VAL A 225 -2.63 17.43 -0.13
N SER A 226 -3.70 16.66 -0.25
CA SER A 226 -4.84 16.94 -1.12
C SER A 226 -6.11 17.11 -0.30
N VAL A 227 -7.04 17.92 -0.81
CA VAL A 227 -8.38 18.10 -0.23
C VAL A 227 -9.37 17.33 -1.07
N ILE A 228 -10.10 16.40 -0.46
CA ILE A 228 -11.22 15.70 -1.08
C ILE A 228 -12.50 16.46 -0.71
N HIS A 229 -13.20 16.92 -1.74
CA HIS A 229 -14.45 17.67 -1.60
C HIS A 229 -15.67 16.75 -1.58
N SER A 230 -15.63 15.66 -2.35
CA SER A 230 -16.70 14.67 -2.38
C SER A 230 -16.23 13.37 -3.01
N TYR A 231 -16.93 12.28 -2.65
CA TYR A 231 -16.80 10.97 -3.27
C TYR A 231 -18.20 10.43 -3.60
N CYS A 232 -18.40 10.02 -4.85
CA CYS A 232 -19.61 9.37 -5.32
C CYS A 232 -19.33 7.88 -5.54
N GLN A 233 -19.86 7.03 -4.67
CA GLN A 233 -19.66 5.58 -4.72
C GLN A 233 -20.21 4.94 -6.01
N ARG A 234 -21.40 5.36 -6.46
CA ARG A 234 -22.06 4.79 -7.66
C ARG A 234 -21.18 4.92 -8.90
N ASP A 235 -20.60 6.10 -9.08
CA ASP A 235 -19.82 6.46 -10.26
C ASP A 235 -18.30 6.28 -10.02
N ASN A 236 -17.92 5.84 -8.81
CA ASN A 236 -16.54 5.73 -8.32
C ASN A 236 -15.72 7.00 -8.62
N LEU A 237 -16.32 8.17 -8.36
CA LEU A 237 -15.82 9.48 -8.74
C LEU A 237 -15.39 10.27 -7.51
N LEU A 238 -14.15 10.78 -7.50
CA LEU A 238 -13.59 11.52 -6.38
C LEU A 238 -13.16 12.92 -6.83
N HIS A 239 -13.80 13.95 -6.28
CA HIS A 239 -13.46 15.34 -6.57
C HIS A 239 -12.45 15.87 -5.55
N TYR A 240 -11.33 16.42 -6.04
CA TYR A 240 -10.26 16.89 -5.17
C TYR A 240 -9.62 18.20 -5.64
N SER A 241 -8.97 18.91 -4.72
CA SER A 241 -8.00 19.97 -5.00
C SER A 241 -6.64 19.62 -4.40
N GLY A 242 -5.57 20.08 -5.03
CA GLY A 242 -4.19 19.83 -4.59
C GLY A 242 -3.28 19.62 -5.78
N ALA A 243 -1.98 19.85 -5.58
CA ALA A 243 -0.97 19.68 -6.62
C ALA A 243 -0.82 18.23 -7.12
N PHE A 244 -1.38 17.26 -6.39
CA PHE A 244 -1.20 15.85 -6.69
C PHE A 244 -2.46 15.02 -6.44
N VAL A 245 -2.50 13.82 -7.04
CA VAL A 245 -3.62 12.89 -6.86
C VAL A 245 -3.65 12.38 -5.41
N PRO A 246 -4.82 12.35 -4.74
CA PRO A 246 -4.96 11.83 -3.38
C PRO A 246 -4.48 10.37 -3.25
N SER A 247 -4.34 9.87 -2.02
CA SER A 247 -3.94 8.47 -1.74
C SER A 247 -4.70 7.47 -2.62
N SER A 248 -4.07 6.35 -2.99
CA SER A 248 -4.74 5.21 -3.63
C SER A 248 -5.93 4.71 -2.79
N ASP A 249 -5.82 4.89 -1.48
CA ASP A 249 -6.73 4.33 -0.50
C ASP A 249 -7.82 5.35 -0.11
N SER A 250 -7.92 6.47 -0.84
CA SER A 250 -8.88 7.54 -0.53
C SER A 250 -10.33 7.07 -0.53
N VAL A 251 -10.68 6.05 -1.32
CA VAL A 251 -12.03 5.48 -1.35
C VAL A 251 -12.43 4.92 0.00
N GLU A 252 -11.55 4.14 0.64
CA GLU A 252 -11.87 3.51 1.92
C GLU A 252 -12.01 4.58 3.02
N ALA A 253 -11.11 5.58 3.05
CA ALA A 253 -11.17 6.70 3.97
C ALA A 253 -12.47 7.50 3.81
N MET A 254 -12.89 7.75 2.56
CA MET A 254 -14.14 8.46 2.28
C MET A 254 -15.36 7.68 2.74
N ILE A 255 -15.40 6.35 2.56
CA ILE A 255 -16.49 5.51 3.09
C ILE A 255 -16.53 5.60 4.61
N VAL A 256 -15.37 5.52 5.30
CA VAL A 256 -15.30 5.66 6.76
C VAL A 256 -15.84 7.01 7.20
N TYR A 257 -15.38 8.12 6.61
CA TYR A 257 -15.82 9.48 6.97
C TYR A 257 -17.29 9.80 6.64
N GLN A 258 -17.87 9.12 5.66
CA GLN A 258 -19.27 9.29 5.27
C GLN A 258 -20.23 8.48 6.16
N ASN A 259 -19.76 7.38 6.77
CA ASN A 259 -20.62 6.41 7.46
C ASN A 259 -20.26 6.19 8.94
N SER A 260 -19.34 6.99 9.49
CA SER A 260 -18.96 6.97 10.91
C SER A 260 -18.76 8.37 11.48
N ASN A 261 -18.51 8.45 12.79
CA ASN A 261 -18.10 9.68 13.49
C ASN A 261 -16.57 9.87 13.54
N ALA A 262 -15.79 9.04 12.84
CA ALA A 262 -14.34 9.23 12.74
C ALA A 262 -14.03 10.60 12.11
N VAL A 263 -12.98 11.25 12.61
CA VAL A 263 -12.48 12.54 12.11
C VAL A 263 -11.00 12.48 11.73
N GLU A 264 -10.27 11.46 12.16
CA GLU A 264 -8.87 11.21 11.79
C GLU A 264 -8.66 9.74 11.47
N LEU A 265 -7.85 9.45 10.47
CA LEU A 265 -7.39 8.11 10.14
C LEU A 265 -5.90 8.15 9.85
N ILE A 266 -5.14 7.26 10.50
CA ILE A 266 -3.73 7.01 10.19
C ILE A 266 -3.64 5.55 9.78
N HIS A 267 -3.37 5.31 8.51
CA HIS A 267 -3.15 3.97 7.98
C HIS A 267 -1.65 3.72 7.83
N THR A 268 -1.16 2.61 8.38
CA THR A 268 0.26 2.20 8.38
C THR A 268 0.43 0.73 8.03
N HIS A 269 1.69 0.32 7.79
CA HIS A 269 2.06 -1.02 7.31
C HIS A 269 3.11 -1.66 8.23
N ASP A 270 2.93 -1.57 9.54
CA ASP A 270 3.88 -2.13 10.51
C ASP A 270 3.56 -3.59 10.83
N SER A 271 3.88 -4.42 9.84
CA SER A 271 3.60 -5.86 9.91
C SER A 271 4.23 -6.57 11.11
N ARG A 272 5.36 -6.07 11.63
CA ARG A 272 6.07 -6.72 12.73
C ARG A 272 5.36 -6.49 14.05
N ARG A 273 4.84 -5.28 14.28
CA ARG A 273 4.13 -4.98 15.53
C ARG A 273 2.66 -5.34 15.48
N PHE A 274 2.01 -5.24 14.32
CA PHE A 274 0.56 -5.42 14.22
C PHE A 274 0.18 -6.67 13.41
N THR A 275 0.09 -6.58 12.08
CA THR A 275 -0.61 -7.59 11.26
C THR A 275 -0.11 -9.04 11.44
N ARG A 276 1.20 -9.23 11.70
CA ARG A 276 1.83 -10.56 11.90
C ARG A 276 2.34 -10.78 13.33
N ASN A 277 2.01 -9.90 14.27
CA ASN A 277 2.35 -10.09 15.66
C ASN A 277 1.32 -11.02 16.32
N PRO A 278 1.72 -12.19 16.86
CA PRO A 278 0.79 -13.08 17.55
C PRO A 278 0.16 -12.43 18.79
N ASN A 279 0.81 -11.42 19.38
CA ASN A 279 0.27 -10.71 20.53
C ASN A 279 -0.77 -9.67 20.12
N ALA A 280 -0.86 -9.26 18.85
CA ALA A 280 -1.82 -8.26 18.38
C ALA A 280 -3.23 -8.81 18.14
N THR A 281 -3.49 -10.08 18.48
CA THR A 281 -4.81 -10.71 18.33
C THR A 281 -5.88 -10.11 19.25
N MET A 282 -5.50 -9.26 20.22
CA MET A 282 -6.48 -8.56 21.04
C MET A 282 -7.20 -7.42 20.29
N PHE A 283 -6.64 -6.95 19.18
CA PHE A 283 -7.25 -5.89 18.38
C PHE A 283 -8.24 -6.47 17.36
N PRO A 284 -9.34 -5.77 17.02
CA PRO A 284 -10.25 -6.18 15.96
C PRO A 284 -9.52 -6.42 14.64
N ARG A 285 -9.90 -7.49 13.93
CA ARG A 285 -9.29 -7.90 12.67
C ARG A 285 -10.34 -7.97 11.57
N ILE A 286 -10.01 -7.45 10.40
CA ILE A 286 -10.75 -7.62 9.15
C ILE A 286 -9.98 -8.65 8.32
N GLU A 287 -10.70 -9.64 7.79
CA GLU A 287 -10.18 -10.65 6.88
C GLU A 287 -9.49 -10.04 5.65
N PRO A 288 -8.62 -10.79 4.94
CA PRO A 288 -7.95 -10.26 3.76
C PRO A 288 -8.94 -9.81 2.67
N ILE A 289 -8.93 -8.50 2.39
CA ILE A 289 -9.78 -7.84 1.37
C ILE A 289 -8.89 -6.91 0.54
N GLU A 290 -9.23 -6.78 -0.75
CA GLU A 290 -8.57 -5.83 -1.64
C GLU A 290 -8.70 -4.39 -1.11
N TYR A 291 -7.60 -3.67 -1.07
CA TYR A 291 -7.56 -2.33 -0.48
C TYR A 291 -7.95 -1.20 -1.41
N GLY A 292 -8.22 -0.02 -0.85
CA GLY A 292 -8.70 1.12 -1.63
C GLY A 292 -10.05 0.83 -2.28
N THR A 293 -10.82 -0.09 -1.69
CA THR A 293 -12.14 -0.50 -2.15
C THR A 293 -13.23 0.00 -1.20
N VAL A 294 -14.44 0.09 -1.74
CA VAL A 294 -15.63 0.43 -0.97
C VAL A 294 -15.93 -0.63 0.09
N GLU A 295 -15.72 -1.90 -0.25
CA GLU A 295 -15.96 -3.05 0.63
C GLU A 295 -15.09 -2.98 1.90
N LEU A 296 -13.78 -2.75 1.74
CA LEU A 296 -12.89 -2.58 2.88
C LEU A 296 -13.31 -1.38 3.76
N GLY A 297 -13.70 -0.27 3.13
CA GLY A 297 -14.23 0.89 3.86
C GLY A 297 -15.43 0.55 4.74
N TYR A 298 -16.39 -0.24 4.23
CA TYR A 298 -17.54 -0.67 5.03
C TYR A 298 -17.16 -1.64 6.15
N LYS A 299 -16.20 -2.54 5.92
CA LYS A 299 -15.68 -3.43 6.97
C LYS A 299 -15.00 -2.68 8.12
N ILE A 300 -14.30 -1.59 7.79
CA ILE A 300 -13.75 -0.67 8.81
C ILE A 300 -14.89 -0.01 9.59
N VAL A 301 -15.95 0.47 8.92
CA VAL A 301 -17.14 1.06 9.58
C VAL A 301 -17.87 0.08 10.49
N GLU A 302 -18.07 -1.16 10.04
CA GLU A 302 -18.64 -2.25 10.84
C GLU A 302 -17.77 -2.48 12.09
N SER A 303 -16.46 -2.61 11.91
CA SER A 303 -15.51 -2.82 13.01
C SER A 303 -15.48 -1.66 14.02
N ILE A 304 -15.59 -0.40 13.56
CA ILE A 304 -15.72 0.78 14.44
C ILE A 304 -17.01 0.72 15.27
N SER A 305 -18.10 0.25 14.68
CA SER A 305 -19.41 0.22 15.33
C SER A 305 -19.51 -0.90 16.37
N ASP A 306 -18.86 -2.02 16.09
CA ASP A 306 -18.93 -3.23 16.92
C ASP A 306 -17.90 -3.25 18.06
N ASN A 307 -16.88 -2.38 18.02
CA ASN A 307 -15.75 -2.43 18.96
C ASN A 307 -15.42 -1.03 19.51
N GLU A 308 -14.95 -0.98 20.77
CA GLU A 308 -14.46 0.27 21.39
C GLU A 308 -12.98 0.56 21.07
N SER A 309 -12.39 -0.15 20.10
CA SER A 309 -10.97 -0.02 19.76
C SER A 309 -10.72 1.12 18.77
N ASN A 310 -9.74 1.97 19.06
CA ASN A 310 -9.24 3.00 18.14
C ASN A 310 -8.20 2.47 17.14
N LEU A 311 -8.04 1.14 17.05
CA LEU A 311 -7.15 0.43 16.14
C LEU A 311 -7.90 -0.76 15.54
N ILE A 312 -7.80 -0.91 14.23
CA ILE A 312 -8.27 -2.08 13.48
C ILE A 312 -7.10 -2.63 12.64
N ILE A 313 -6.92 -3.94 12.67
CA ILE A 313 -5.94 -4.67 11.87
C ILE A 313 -6.64 -5.19 10.61
N MET A 314 -6.10 -4.88 9.44
CA MET A 314 -6.52 -5.43 8.15
C MET A 314 -5.54 -6.53 7.75
N GLU A 315 -5.96 -7.78 7.79
CA GLU A 315 -5.08 -8.93 7.61
C GLU A 315 -4.35 -8.92 6.26
N GLU A 316 -3.05 -9.20 6.28
CA GLU A 316 -2.14 -9.14 5.12
C GLU A 316 -2.12 -7.80 4.36
N HIS A 317 -2.69 -6.74 4.97
CA HIS A 317 -2.74 -5.40 4.39
C HIS A 317 -1.99 -4.38 5.25
N GLY A 318 -2.42 -4.15 6.48
CA GLY A 318 -1.87 -3.11 7.36
C GLY A 318 -2.83 -2.82 8.52
N GLU A 319 -2.74 -1.64 9.10
CA GLU A 319 -3.57 -1.25 10.23
C GLU A 319 -4.04 0.18 10.10
N VAL A 320 -5.21 0.49 10.68
CA VAL A 320 -5.78 1.84 10.71
C VAL A 320 -6.05 2.26 12.14
N PHE A 321 -5.48 3.41 12.50
CA PHE A 321 -5.70 4.10 13.77
C PHE A 321 -6.74 5.19 13.56
N ILE A 322 -7.70 5.27 14.48
CA ILE A 322 -8.90 6.08 14.32
C ILE A 322 -8.95 7.12 15.42
N GLY A 323 -9.23 8.37 15.02
CA GLY A 323 -9.49 9.47 15.94
C GLY A 323 -10.92 9.99 15.78
N PHE A 324 -11.55 10.29 16.90
CA PHE A 324 -12.95 10.76 16.96
C PHE A 324 -13.09 12.24 17.35
N ASN A 325 -11.97 12.91 17.65
CA ASN A 325 -11.92 14.34 17.86
C ASN A 325 -10.57 14.91 17.41
N HIS A 326 -10.52 16.22 17.20
CA HIS A 326 -9.33 16.96 16.77
C HIS A 326 -8.44 17.41 17.93
N SER A 327 -8.87 17.23 19.19
CA SER A 327 -8.02 17.55 20.34
C SER A 327 -6.90 16.53 20.43
N ASP A 328 -5.66 17.01 20.50
CA ASP A 328 -4.45 16.20 20.73
C ASP A 328 -4.18 15.08 19.70
N CYS A 329 -4.75 15.13 18.49
CA CYS A 329 -4.55 14.15 17.42
C CYS A 329 -4.85 12.72 17.93
N THR A 330 -6.13 12.44 18.21
CA THR A 330 -6.54 11.19 18.89
C THR A 330 -6.11 9.91 18.18
N SER A 331 -6.02 9.92 16.85
CA SER A 331 -5.46 8.80 16.09
C SER A 331 -3.97 8.57 16.38
N ALA A 332 -3.18 9.63 16.59
CA ALA A 332 -1.79 9.53 17.02
C ALA A 332 -1.66 9.04 18.46
N GLN A 333 -2.61 9.38 19.33
CA GLN A 333 -2.65 8.83 20.67
C GLN A 333 -2.99 7.33 20.66
N ALA A 334 -3.90 6.88 19.78
CA ALA A 334 -4.20 5.47 19.59
C ALA A 334 -2.97 4.65 19.19
N ILE A 335 -2.05 5.22 18.39
CA ILE A 335 -0.76 4.59 18.08
C ILE A 335 0.06 4.35 19.36
N VAL A 336 0.24 5.38 20.18
CA VAL A 336 1.04 5.29 21.41
C VAL A 336 0.43 4.28 22.39
N GLU A 337 -0.89 4.27 22.53
CA GLU A 337 -1.61 3.34 23.38
C GLU A 337 -1.45 1.89 22.90
N ALA A 338 -1.64 1.64 21.59
CA ALA A 338 -1.51 0.30 21.04
C ALA A 338 -0.08 -0.25 21.15
N ILE A 339 0.94 0.57 20.88
CA ILE A 339 2.35 0.17 21.05
C ILE A 339 2.63 -0.15 22.51
N SER A 340 2.16 0.70 23.43
CA SER A 340 2.35 0.48 24.87
C SER A 340 1.73 -0.85 25.32
N VAL A 341 0.54 -1.21 24.83
CA VAL A 341 -0.11 -2.50 25.12
C VAL A 341 0.73 -3.68 24.62
N LEU A 342 1.34 -3.57 23.44
CA LEU A 342 2.14 -4.64 22.83
C LEU A 342 3.54 -4.79 23.44
N GLU A 343 4.09 -3.73 24.03
CA GLU A 343 5.41 -3.73 24.68
C GLU A 343 5.35 -4.15 26.16
N LEU A 344 4.15 -4.25 26.76
CA LEU A 344 4.00 -4.80 28.10
C LEU A 344 4.31 -6.31 28.09
N PRO A 345 5.10 -6.82 29.05
CA PRO A 345 5.30 -8.26 29.18
C PRO A 345 3.94 -8.92 29.43
N LEU A 346 3.61 -9.92 28.61
CA LEU A 346 2.43 -10.76 28.84
C LEU A 346 2.51 -11.31 30.26
N VAL A 347 1.56 -10.92 31.11
CA VAL A 347 1.35 -11.59 32.39
C VAL A 347 0.72 -12.93 32.03
N VAL A 348 1.57 -13.95 31.85
CA VAL A 348 1.17 -15.34 31.56
C VAL A 348 0.56 -15.99 32.78
#